data_AF-A0A0B7NTL5-F1
#
_entry.id   AF-A0A0B7NTL5-F1
#
_cell.length_a   1.000
_cell.length_b   1.000
_cell.length_c   1.000
_cell.angle_alpha   90.00
_cell.angle_beta   90.00
_cell.angle_gamma   90.00
#
_symmetry.space_group_name_H-M   'P 1'
#
loop_
_entity.id
_entity.type
_entity.pdbx_description
1 polymer ?
#
loop_
_entity_poly.entity_id
_entity_poly.type
_entity_poly.pdbx_seq_one_letter_code
_entity_poly.pdbx_strand_id
1 'polypeptide(L)'
;MSSITDAFRKFMADKKAADAYTNPSMSASGLAEYREKQIAPTREWVISEVKVALAREEKAQQALNDQFARDLAPSSDPQTVIARELTWQRLSARIAAGTANVDTIAQSASAHELETLATIGAHELPEDEAAYIPEAVVRAYPALPENQELYGALASQLATAQQEAGVARAAHKIALGGELDSQDLLGLDDGDPDLFRELDDADALPVTNVQPFGHSQQLTSADVAV
;
A
#
# COMPACT_ATOMS: atom_id res chain seq x y z
N MET A 1 -5.27 -7.28 20.47
CA MET A 1 -5.86 -6.93 19.15
C MET A 1 -5.28 -7.92 18.16
N SER A 2 -6.11 -8.52 17.30
CA SER A 2 -5.64 -9.40 16.22
C SER A 2 -5.14 -8.56 15.06
N SER A 3 -4.07 -8.97 14.38
CA SER A 3 -3.58 -8.29 13.17
C SER A 3 -4.25 -8.88 11.91
N ILE A 4 -4.25 -8.12 10.80
CA ILE A 4 -4.66 -8.63 9.48
C ILE A 4 -3.87 -9.89 9.10
N THR A 5 -2.62 -9.97 9.51
CA THR A 5 -1.73 -11.13 9.32
C THR A 5 -2.28 -12.38 10.03
N ASP A 6 -2.75 -12.25 11.27
CA ASP A 6 -3.34 -13.38 12.01
C ASP A 6 -4.65 -13.86 11.38
N ALA A 7 -5.48 -12.93 10.92
CA ALA A 7 -6.72 -13.26 10.21
C ALA A 7 -6.45 -14.00 8.91
N PHE A 8 -5.45 -13.54 8.16
CA PHE A 8 -5.03 -14.15 6.92
C PHE A 8 -4.43 -15.54 7.12
N ARG A 9 -3.53 -15.74 8.10
CA ARG A 9 -2.99 -17.06 8.45
C ARG A 9 -4.10 -18.05 8.82
N LYS A 10 -5.09 -17.61 9.61
CA LYS A 10 -6.24 -18.46 9.97
C LYS A 10 -7.05 -18.86 8.74
N PHE A 11 -7.30 -17.92 7.81
CA PHE A 11 -8.00 -18.21 6.56
C PHE A 11 -7.25 -19.25 5.72
N MET A 12 -5.93 -19.12 5.56
CA MET A 12 -5.13 -20.08 4.81
C MET A 12 -5.13 -21.47 5.45
N ALA A 13 -5.05 -21.54 6.79
CA ALA A 13 -5.14 -22.79 7.53
C ALA A 13 -6.51 -23.47 7.35
N ASP A 14 -7.61 -22.72 7.46
CA ASP A 14 -8.97 -23.24 7.30
C ASP A 14 -9.23 -23.69 5.84
N LYS A 15 -8.72 -22.94 4.85
CA LYS A 15 -8.75 -23.33 3.42
C LYS A 15 -8.03 -24.67 3.22
N LYS A 16 -6.80 -24.80 3.72
CA LYS A 16 -6.00 -26.05 3.62
C LYS A 16 -6.70 -27.23 4.29
N ALA A 17 -7.28 -27.03 5.47
CA ALA A 17 -8.03 -28.07 6.18
C ALA A 17 -9.30 -28.49 5.41
N ALA A 18 -10.02 -27.53 4.82
CA ALA A 18 -11.21 -27.79 4.01
C ALA A 18 -10.89 -28.49 2.68
N ASP A 19 -9.75 -28.17 2.06
CA ASP A 19 -9.31 -28.83 0.82
C ASP A 19 -8.86 -30.28 1.07
N ALA A 20 -8.17 -30.53 2.18
CA ALA A 20 -7.77 -31.86 2.62
C ALA A 20 -8.94 -32.73 3.11
N TYR A 21 -10.14 -32.17 3.32
CA TYR A 21 -11.28 -32.91 3.81
C TYR A 21 -11.79 -33.93 2.78
N THR A 22 -11.68 -35.21 3.13
CA THR A 22 -12.18 -36.33 2.31
C THR A 22 -13.27 -37.08 3.06
N ASN A 23 -14.51 -37.03 2.56
CA ASN A 23 -15.60 -37.88 3.04
C ASN A 23 -16.20 -38.67 1.86
N PRO A 24 -16.01 -40.00 1.82
CA PRO A 24 -16.46 -40.84 0.70
C PRO A 24 -17.98 -40.95 0.56
N SER A 25 -18.76 -40.48 1.54
CA SER A 25 -20.23 -40.48 1.50
C SER A 25 -20.85 -39.16 1.01
N MET A 26 -20.05 -38.10 0.83
CA MET A 26 -20.55 -36.80 0.38
C MET A 26 -20.50 -36.69 -1.15
N SER A 27 -21.54 -36.09 -1.74
CA SER A 27 -21.52 -35.68 -3.15
C SER A 27 -20.53 -34.54 -3.36
N ALA A 28 -20.08 -34.34 -4.60
CA ALA A 28 -19.22 -33.20 -4.95
C ALA A 28 -19.85 -31.84 -4.58
N SER A 29 -21.17 -31.70 -4.74
CA SER A 29 -21.91 -30.51 -4.33
C SER A 29 -21.92 -30.31 -2.81
N GLY A 30 -22.09 -31.39 -2.03
CA GLY A 30 -22.04 -31.33 -0.58
C GLY A 30 -20.63 -30.98 -0.08
N LEU A 31 -19.58 -31.50 -0.74
CA LEU A 31 -18.19 -31.18 -0.40
C LEU A 31 -17.89 -29.70 -0.65
N ALA A 32 -18.37 -29.16 -1.77
CA ALA A 32 -18.25 -27.73 -2.08
C ALA A 32 -19.00 -26.86 -1.06
N GLU A 33 -20.22 -27.23 -0.69
CA GLU A 33 -21.01 -26.50 0.33
C GLU A 33 -20.34 -26.56 1.71
N TYR A 34 -19.76 -27.70 2.09
CA TYR A 34 -19.00 -27.82 3.33
C TYR A 34 -17.75 -26.94 3.33
N ARG A 35 -16.96 -26.97 2.24
CA ARG A 35 -15.78 -26.12 2.10
C ARG A 35 -16.15 -24.64 2.21
N GLU A 36 -17.20 -24.23 1.52
CA GLU A 36 -17.68 -22.85 1.58
C GLU A 36 -18.15 -22.49 2.99
N LYS A 37 -18.88 -23.37 3.70
CA LYS A 37 -19.30 -23.12 5.10
C LYS A 37 -18.14 -23.04 6.08
N GLN A 38 -17.04 -23.76 5.87
CA GLN A 38 -15.85 -23.69 6.71
C GLN A 38 -15.03 -22.42 6.44
N ILE A 39 -14.93 -22.02 5.17
CA ILE A 39 -14.09 -20.89 4.74
C ILE A 39 -14.83 -19.54 4.87
N ALA A 40 -16.15 -19.50 4.70
CA ALA A 40 -16.92 -18.25 4.70
C ALA A 40 -16.74 -17.41 5.97
N PRO A 41 -16.78 -17.96 7.20
CA PRO A 41 -16.59 -17.16 8.42
C PRO A 41 -15.21 -16.50 8.50
N THR A 42 -14.15 -17.19 8.09
CA THR A 42 -12.80 -16.61 8.09
C THR A 42 -12.58 -15.67 6.91
N ARG A 43 -13.21 -15.92 5.76
CA ARG A 43 -13.25 -14.97 4.63
C ARG A 43 -13.88 -13.64 5.05
N GLU A 44 -15.04 -13.68 5.70
CA GLU A 44 -15.72 -12.48 6.22
C GLU A 44 -14.87 -11.74 7.25
N TRP A 45 -14.18 -12.48 8.13
CA TRP A 45 -13.26 -11.88 9.09
C TRP A 45 -12.08 -11.18 8.40
N VAL A 46 -11.41 -11.84 7.45
CA VAL A 46 -10.33 -11.22 6.65
C VAL A 46 -10.84 -9.95 5.98
N ILE A 47 -11.99 -10.00 5.31
CA ILE A 47 -12.59 -8.82 4.66
C ILE A 47 -12.82 -7.67 5.66
N SER A 48 -13.22 -7.98 6.89
CA SER A 48 -13.41 -6.96 7.94
C SER A 48 -12.09 -6.32 8.39
N GLU A 49 -11.03 -7.11 8.57
CA GLU A 49 -9.71 -6.61 8.95
C GLU A 49 -9.06 -5.81 7.81
N VAL A 50 -9.33 -6.16 6.56
CA VAL A 50 -8.87 -5.39 5.39
C VAL A 50 -9.40 -3.97 5.44
N LYS A 51 -10.69 -3.79 5.75
CA LYS A 51 -11.28 -2.45 5.88
C LYS A 51 -10.62 -1.64 6.99
N VAL A 52 -10.27 -2.29 8.11
CA VAL A 52 -9.58 -1.62 9.23
C VAL A 52 -8.18 -1.19 8.83
N ALA A 53 -7.41 -2.05 8.16
CA ALA A 53 -6.05 -1.75 7.71
C ALA A 53 -6.04 -0.59 6.69
N LEU A 54 -6.93 -0.61 5.69
CA LEU A 54 -7.04 0.48 4.72
C LEU A 54 -7.46 1.80 5.37
N ALA A 55 -8.38 1.77 6.33
CA ALA A 55 -8.77 2.96 7.08
C ALA A 55 -7.63 3.52 7.94
N ARG A 56 -6.71 2.67 8.44
CA ARG A 56 -5.52 3.12 9.17
C ARG A 56 -4.50 3.79 8.26
N GLU A 57 -4.25 3.25 7.08
CA GLU A 57 -3.39 3.87 6.05
C GLU A 57 -3.94 5.25 5.66
N GLU A 58 -5.23 5.34 5.34
CA GLU A 58 -5.90 6.60 5.02
C GLU A 58 -5.76 7.61 6.17
N LYS A 59 -6.01 7.17 7.41
CA LYS A 59 -5.88 8.03 8.59
C LYS A 59 -4.44 8.49 8.82
N ALA A 60 -3.45 7.62 8.62
CA ALA A 60 -2.03 7.99 8.78
C ALA A 60 -1.60 8.99 7.70
N GLN A 61 -2.05 8.80 6.46
CA GLN A 61 -1.81 9.74 5.37
C GLN A 61 -2.49 11.08 5.65
N GLN A 62 -3.73 11.06 6.12
CA GLN A 62 -4.45 12.27 6.49
C GLN A 62 -3.76 13.00 7.64
N ALA A 63 -3.26 12.30 8.66
CA ALA A 63 -2.54 12.92 9.77
C ALA A 63 -1.26 13.64 9.32
N LEU A 64 -0.52 13.04 8.38
CA LEU A 64 0.66 13.65 7.77
C LEU A 64 0.27 14.90 6.96
N ASN A 65 -0.76 14.81 6.12
CA ASN A 65 -1.27 15.93 5.34
C ASN A 65 -1.80 17.07 6.23
N ASP A 66 -2.54 16.75 7.29
CA ASP A 66 -3.10 17.71 8.24
C ASP A 66 -2.00 18.40 9.06
N GLN A 67 -0.90 17.70 9.36
CA GLN A 67 0.26 18.30 10.00
C GLN A 67 0.95 19.30 9.06
N PHE A 68 1.22 18.89 7.82
CA PHE A 68 1.75 19.77 6.78
C PHE A 68 0.89 21.02 6.57
N ALA A 69 -0.42 20.85 6.46
CA ALA A 69 -1.35 21.95 6.24
C ALA A 69 -1.40 22.92 7.43
N ARG A 70 -1.24 22.42 8.67
CA ARG A 70 -1.18 23.25 9.87
C ARG A 70 0.11 24.06 9.94
N ASP A 71 1.25 23.44 9.67
CA ASP A 71 2.55 24.11 9.73
C ASP A 71 2.70 25.17 8.63
N LEU A 72 2.10 24.91 7.45
CA LEU A 72 2.11 25.84 6.31
C LEU A 72 0.90 26.80 6.30
N ALA A 73 0.06 26.79 7.33
CA ALA A 73 -1.11 27.65 7.37
C ALA A 73 -0.73 29.14 7.35
N PRO A 74 -1.55 30.00 6.72
CA PRO A 74 -1.43 31.45 6.87
C PRO A 74 -1.50 31.84 8.35
N SER A 75 -0.49 32.55 8.84
CA SER A 75 -0.48 33.10 10.19
C SER A 75 -1.18 34.46 10.22
N SER A 76 -1.99 34.71 11.24
CA SER A 76 -2.56 36.04 11.52
C SER A 76 -1.70 36.89 12.44
N ASP A 77 -0.59 36.35 12.95
CA ASP A 77 0.37 37.10 13.76
C ASP A 77 1.09 38.15 12.87
N PRO A 78 0.95 39.45 13.19
CA PRO A 78 1.53 40.51 12.36
C PRO A 78 3.05 40.41 12.19
N GLN A 79 3.78 39.92 13.20
CA GLN A 79 5.24 39.78 13.09
C GLN A 79 5.62 38.67 12.11
N THR A 80 4.93 37.53 12.18
CA THR A 80 5.09 36.41 11.25
C THR A 80 4.76 36.84 9.82
N VAL A 81 3.67 37.58 9.61
CA VAL A 81 3.29 38.10 8.28
C VAL A 81 4.37 39.02 7.71
N ILE A 82 4.87 39.97 8.51
CA ILE A 82 5.95 40.88 8.09
C ILE A 82 7.23 40.10 7.76
N ALA A 83 7.59 39.10 8.56
CA ALA A 83 8.77 38.27 8.33
C ALA A 83 8.67 37.48 7.02
N ARG A 84 7.50 36.87 6.74
CA ARG A 84 7.23 36.16 5.48
C ARG A 84 7.29 37.10 4.28
N GLU A 85 6.70 38.30 4.38
CA GLU A 85 6.75 39.31 3.31
C GLU A 85 8.19 39.77 3.02
N LEU A 86 8.99 40.06 4.05
CA LEU A 86 10.40 40.43 3.88
C LEU A 86 11.23 39.28 3.29
N THR A 87 10.91 38.04 3.66
CA THR A 87 11.52 36.84 3.08
C THR A 87 11.14 36.71 1.61
N TRP A 88 9.87 36.92 1.28
CA TRP A 88 9.38 36.88 -0.10
C TRP A 88 10.06 37.92 -0.98
N GLN A 89 10.22 39.15 -0.51
CA GLN A 89 10.94 40.20 -1.24
C GLN A 89 12.38 39.80 -1.60
N ARG A 90 13.05 39.04 -0.73
CA ARG A 90 14.40 38.52 -1.00
C ARG A 90 14.37 37.35 -1.98
N LEU A 91 13.43 36.42 -1.81
CA LEU A 91 13.31 35.24 -2.68
C LEU A 91 12.89 35.63 -4.10
N SER A 92 11.83 36.42 -4.24
CA SER A 92 11.35 36.92 -5.55
C SER A 92 12.42 37.69 -6.31
N ALA A 93 13.23 38.51 -5.63
CA ALA A 93 14.36 39.20 -6.25
C ALA A 93 15.43 38.23 -6.78
N ARG A 94 15.73 37.14 -6.05
CA ARG A 94 16.68 36.11 -6.49
C ARG A 94 16.16 35.33 -7.69
N ILE A 95 14.86 35.01 -7.70
CA ILE A 95 14.17 34.32 -8.80
C ILE A 95 14.17 35.21 -10.04
N ALA A 96 13.72 36.47 -9.91
CA ALA A 96 13.69 37.43 -11.00
C ALA A 96 15.08 37.74 -11.58
N ALA A 97 16.13 37.70 -10.74
CA ALA A 97 17.52 37.83 -11.19
C ALA A 97 18.08 36.55 -11.84
N GLY A 98 17.34 35.44 -11.87
CA GLY A 98 17.78 34.14 -12.39
C GLY A 98 18.88 33.48 -11.56
N THR A 99 19.05 33.91 -10.30
CA THR A 99 20.11 33.42 -9.40
C THR A 99 19.64 32.25 -8.52
N ALA A 100 18.34 31.97 -8.52
CA ALA A 100 17.72 30.82 -7.87
C ALA A 100 16.41 30.47 -8.61
N ASN A 101 15.96 29.23 -8.45
CA ASN A 101 14.65 28.74 -8.88
C ASN A 101 13.98 28.00 -7.71
N VAL A 102 12.72 27.60 -7.86
CA VAL A 102 11.96 26.92 -6.80
C VAL A 102 12.70 25.70 -6.23
N ASP A 103 13.27 24.86 -7.08
CA ASP A 103 14.00 23.64 -6.65
C ASP A 103 15.26 23.97 -5.84
N THR A 104 16.06 24.92 -6.30
CA THR A 104 17.31 25.30 -5.60
C THR A 104 17.02 26.02 -4.29
N ILE A 105 15.93 26.79 -4.21
CA ILE A 105 15.48 27.37 -2.95
C ILE A 105 15.03 26.22 -2.04
N ALA A 106 14.16 25.32 -2.50
CA ALA A 106 13.66 24.23 -1.66
C ALA A 106 14.78 23.34 -1.08
N GLN A 107 15.84 23.09 -1.84
CA GLN A 107 16.99 22.27 -1.38
C GLN A 107 17.89 22.94 -0.33
N SER A 108 17.86 24.27 -0.22
CA SER A 108 18.75 25.05 0.64
C SER A 108 18.02 25.97 1.63
N ALA A 109 16.69 25.95 1.60
CA ALA A 109 15.83 26.83 2.35
C ALA A 109 15.75 26.43 3.83
N SER A 110 15.71 27.44 4.67
CA SER A 110 15.20 27.31 6.04
C SER A 110 13.70 26.99 6.05
N ALA A 111 13.16 26.50 7.18
CA ALA A 111 11.72 26.30 7.36
C ALA A 111 10.90 27.53 6.94
N HIS A 112 11.38 28.72 7.33
CA HIS A 112 10.70 29.97 7.05
C HIS A 112 10.65 30.33 5.55
N GLU A 113 11.70 30.00 4.79
CA GLU A 113 11.74 30.20 3.34
C GLU A 113 10.81 29.22 2.61
N LEU A 114 10.74 27.96 3.08
CA LEU A 114 9.79 26.96 2.56
C LEU A 114 8.34 27.35 2.86
N GLU A 115 8.04 27.81 4.08
CA GLU A 115 6.73 28.36 4.44
C GLU A 115 6.35 29.55 3.55
N THR A 116 7.31 30.44 3.30
CA THR A 116 7.10 31.63 2.45
C THR A 116 6.82 31.23 1.00
N LEU A 117 7.53 30.25 0.45
CA LEU A 117 7.26 29.69 -0.87
C LEU A 117 5.85 29.07 -0.93
N ALA A 118 5.50 28.25 0.05
CA ALA A 118 4.21 27.55 0.10
C ALA A 118 3.01 28.50 0.26
N THR A 119 3.20 29.64 0.93
CA THR A 119 2.11 30.58 1.26
C THR A 119 2.01 31.77 0.32
N ILE A 120 3.13 32.42 0.00
CA ILE A 120 3.17 33.63 -0.86
C ILE A 120 3.59 33.25 -2.28
N GLY A 121 4.68 32.49 -2.42
CA GLY A 121 5.21 32.10 -3.73
C GLY A 121 4.20 31.34 -4.60
N ALA A 122 3.38 30.47 -4.00
CA ALA A 122 2.31 29.74 -4.67
C ALA A 122 1.23 30.63 -5.31
N HIS A 123 1.13 31.89 -4.93
CA HIS A 123 0.16 32.85 -5.48
C HIS A 123 0.81 33.92 -6.36
N GLU A 124 2.09 34.22 -6.14
CA GLU A 124 2.80 35.32 -6.79
C GLU A 124 3.69 34.87 -7.97
N LEU A 125 4.03 33.58 -8.06
CA LEU A 125 4.83 33.04 -9.18
C LEU A 125 3.96 32.66 -10.38
N PRO A 126 4.56 32.64 -11.60
CA PRO A 126 3.93 32.08 -12.79
C PRO A 126 3.42 30.65 -12.56
N GLU A 127 2.33 30.27 -13.24
CA GLU A 127 1.64 28.99 -13.04
C GLU A 127 2.55 27.77 -13.20
N ASP A 128 3.50 27.83 -14.15
CA ASP A 128 4.49 26.80 -14.37
C ASP A 128 5.44 26.63 -13.19
N GLU A 129 5.90 27.71 -12.56
CA GLU A 129 6.74 27.64 -11.36
C GLU A 129 5.93 27.27 -10.11
N ALA A 130 4.72 27.82 -9.97
CA ALA A 130 3.85 27.59 -8.83
C ALA A 130 3.40 26.12 -8.73
N ALA A 131 3.23 25.43 -9.86
CA ALA A 131 2.84 24.03 -9.90
C ALA A 131 3.83 23.08 -9.20
N TYR A 132 5.12 23.43 -9.14
CA TYR A 132 6.16 22.59 -8.53
C TYR A 132 6.38 22.86 -7.03
N ILE A 133 5.88 23.99 -6.51
CA ILE A 133 6.09 24.38 -5.11
C ILE A 133 5.57 23.32 -4.13
N PRO A 134 4.35 22.75 -4.28
CA PRO A 134 3.86 21.74 -3.35
C PRO A 134 4.78 20.52 -3.25
N GLU A 135 5.26 19.99 -4.38
CA GLU A 135 6.16 18.84 -4.39
C GLU A 135 7.53 19.18 -3.76
N ALA A 136 8.09 20.33 -4.11
CA ALA A 136 9.39 20.77 -3.61
C ALA A 136 9.36 21.00 -2.08
N VAL A 137 8.29 21.63 -1.56
CA VAL A 137 8.10 21.87 -0.13
C VAL A 137 7.84 20.56 0.62
N VAL A 138 6.97 19.69 0.11
CA VAL A 138 6.68 18.39 0.75
C VAL A 138 7.94 17.54 0.86
N ARG A 139 8.86 17.63 -0.10
CA ARG A 139 10.14 16.89 -0.06
C ARG A 139 11.13 17.51 0.93
N ALA A 140 11.25 18.83 0.96
CA ALA A 140 12.29 19.51 1.72
C ALA A 140 11.93 19.73 3.20
N TYR A 141 10.66 20.06 3.49
CA TYR A 141 10.23 20.52 4.80
C TYR A 141 10.39 19.48 5.93
N PRO A 142 10.07 18.18 5.72
CA PRO A 142 10.34 17.13 6.71
C PRO A 142 11.81 16.85 6.95
N ALA A 143 12.66 17.12 5.95
CA ALA A 143 14.09 16.82 6.02
C ALA A 143 14.86 17.82 6.89
N LEU A 144 14.25 18.97 7.22
CA LEU A 144 14.83 19.98 8.09
C LEU A 144 15.10 19.41 9.49
N PRO A 145 16.29 19.66 10.09
CA PRO A 145 16.66 19.10 11.39
C PRO A 145 15.62 19.31 12.49
N GLU A 146 15.00 20.48 12.53
CA GLU A 146 13.94 20.86 13.49
C GLU A 146 12.62 20.09 13.30
N ASN A 147 12.38 19.53 12.11
CA ASN A 147 11.14 18.85 11.74
C ASN A 147 11.29 17.32 11.75
N GLN A 148 12.53 16.80 11.78
CA GLN A 148 12.81 15.36 11.68
C GLN A 148 12.15 14.53 12.78
N GLU A 149 12.06 15.04 14.01
CA GLU A 149 11.44 14.28 15.11
C GLU A 149 9.94 14.06 14.88
N LEU A 150 9.21 15.13 14.58
CA LEU A 150 7.76 15.08 14.36
C LEU A 150 7.40 14.35 13.06
N TYR A 151 8.01 14.77 11.95
CA TYR A 151 7.70 14.19 10.65
C TYR A 151 8.28 12.79 10.48
N GLY A 152 9.41 12.47 11.13
CA GLY A 152 9.94 11.11 11.19
C GLY A 152 8.98 10.16 11.90
N ALA A 153 8.38 10.58 13.01
CA ALA A 153 7.37 9.78 13.71
C ALA A 153 6.11 9.54 12.85
N LEU A 154 5.60 10.59 12.18
CA LEU A 154 4.44 10.48 11.28
C LEU A 154 4.75 9.63 10.03
N ALA A 155 5.92 9.80 9.43
CA ALA A 155 6.37 8.99 8.29
C ALA A 155 6.53 7.52 8.69
N SER A 156 7.04 7.23 9.89
CA SER A 156 7.12 5.86 10.41
C SER A 156 5.75 5.22 10.64
N GLN A 157 4.78 6.00 11.17
CA GLN A 157 3.39 5.55 11.30
C GLN A 157 2.75 5.27 9.95
N LEU A 158 2.95 6.14 8.96
CA LEU A 158 2.47 5.95 7.60
C LEU A 158 3.08 4.70 6.96
N ALA A 159 4.40 4.52 7.06
CA ALA A 159 5.09 3.36 6.51
C ALA A 159 4.54 2.05 7.12
N THR A 160 4.35 2.02 8.44
CA THR A 160 3.75 0.86 9.13
C THR A 160 2.32 0.60 8.63
N ALA A 161 1.50 1.64 8.48
CA ALA A 161 0.13 1.50 8.02
C ALA A 161 0.04 1.08 6.53
N GLN A 162 0.94 1.57 5.68
CA GLN A 162 1.07 1.15 4.28
C GLN A 162 1.47 -0.31 4.14
N GLN A 163 2.38 -0.77 5.01
CA GLN A 163 2.74 -2.19 5.09
C GLN A 163 1.55 -3.06 5.51
N GLU A 164 0.83 -2.69 6.57
CA GLU A 164 -0.40 -3.39 6.98
C GLU A 164 -1.44 -3.41 5.84
N ALA A 165 -1.60 -2.30 5.12
CA ALA A 165 -2.50 -2.19 3.97
C ALA A 165 -2.05 -3.05 2.79
N GLY A 166 -0.74 -3.18 2.54
CA GLY A 166 -0.18 -4.10 1.55
C GLY A 166 -0.59 -5.55 1.83
N VAL A 167 -0.36 -6.01 3.06
CA VAL A 167 -0.82 -7.33 3.53
C VAL A 167 -2.32 -7.49 3.36
N ALA A 168 -3.10 -6.47 3.72
CA ALA A 168 -4.55 -6.48 3.58
C ALA A 168 -5.01 -6.62 2.13
N ARG A 169 -4.41 -5.90 1.19
CA ARG A 169 -4.75 -6.00 -0.24
C ARG A 169 -4.48 -7.40 -0.79
N ALA A 170 -3.31 -7.96 -0.47
CA ALA A 170 -2.96 -9.34 -0.84
C ALA A 170 -3.94 -10.36 -0.24
N ALA A 171 -4.24 -10.24 1.06
CA ALA A 171 -5.20 -11.10 1.75
C ALA A 171 -6.60 -11.01 1.14
N HIS A 172 -7.05 -9.81 0.76
CA HIS A 172 -8.34 -9.58 0.11
C HIS A 172 -8.40 -10.27 -1.25
N LYS A 173 -7.35 -10.14 -2.06
CA LYS A 173 -7.27 -10.77 -3.39
C LYS A 173 -7.41 -12.29 -3.29
N ILE A 174 -6.67 -12.91 -2.36
CA ILE A 174 -6.74 -14.35 -2.11
C ILE A 174 -8.11 -14.77 -1.55
N ALA A 175 -8.67 -14.00 -0.60
CA ALA A 175 -9.98 -14.29 -0.02
C ALA A 175 -11.11 -14.29 -1.06
N LEU A 176 -10.97 -13.50 -2.13
CA LEU A 176 -11.87 -13.47 -3.28
C LEU A 176 -11.55 -14.52 -4.36
N GLY A 177 -10.53 -15.35 -4.16
CA GLY A 177 -10.12 -16.41 -5.09
C GLY A 177 -9.19 -15.96 -6.21
N GLY A 178 -8.56 -14.79 -6.09
CA GLY A 178 -7.52 -14.32 -7.00
C GLY A 178 -6.14 -14.87 -6.66
N GLU A 179 -5.25 -14.85 -7.65
CA GLU A 179 -3.82 -15.19 -7.51
C GLU A 179 -3.00 -13.92 -7.23
N LEU A 180 -1.97 -14.01 -6.39
CA LEU A 180 -1.04 -12.91 -6.15
C LEU A 180 -0.12 -12.71 -7.37
N ASP A 181 0.16 -11.46 -7.69
CA ASP A 181 1.19 -11.11 -8.68
C ASP A 181 2.40 -10.44 -8.02
N SER A 182 3.46 -10.20 -8.81
CA SER A 182 4.68 -9.59 -8.31
C SER A 182 4.48 -8.19 -7.71
N GLN A 183 3.44 -7.46 -8.08
CA GLN A 183 3.15 -6.14 -7.50
C GLN A 183 2.49 -6.26 -6.13
N ASP A 184 1.67 -7.29 -5.92
CA ASP A 184 1.11 -7.61 -4.60
C ASP A 184 2.20 -8.07 -3.60
N LEU A 185 3.26 -8.71 -4.11
CA LEU A 185 4.38 -9.24 -3.32
C LEU A 185 5.40 -8.16 -2.93
N LEU A 186 5.57 -7.11 -3.74
CA LEU A 186 6.48 -5.99 -3.44
C LEU A 186 6.09 -5.18 -2.18
N GLY A 187 4.82 -5.20 -1.79
CA GLY A 187 4.34 -4.59 -0.54
C GLY A 187 4.53 -5.45 0.71
N LEU A 188 5.01 -6.69 0.54
CA LEU A 188 5.17 -7.70 1.59
C LEU A 188 6.66 -7.98 1.93
N ASP A 189 7.59 -7.64 1.03
CA ASP A 189 9.03 -7.98 1.12
C ASP A 189 9.76 -7.43 2.36
N ASP A 190 9.26 -6.36 2.97
CA ASP A 190 9.87 -5.75 4.17
C ASP A 190 9.30 -6.28 5.50
N GLY A 191 8.34 -7.23 5.49
CA GLY A 191 7.52 -7.55 6.67
C GLY A 191 7.71 -8.89 7.35
N ASP A 192 7.69 -10.01 6.63
CA ASP A 192 7.75 -11.33 7.25
C ASP A 192 8.02 -12.43 6.19
N PRO A 193 9.27 -12.92 6.03
CA PRO A 193 9.61 -13.95 5.04
C PRO A 193 8.89 -15.29 5.29
N ASP A 194 8.37 -15.53 6.50
CA ASP A 194 7.63 -16.76 6.83
C ASP A 194 6.20 -16.76 6.26
N LEU A 195 5.58 -15.59 6.04
CA LEU A 195 4.26 -15.48 5.43
C LEU A 195 4.28 -15.97 3.96
N PHE A 196 5.36 -15.67 3.24
CA PHE A 196 5.58 -16.13 1.86
C PHE A 196 5.79 -17.64 1.79
N ARG A 197 6.51 -18.20 2.77
CA ARG A 197 6.74 -19.64 2.83
C ARG A 197 5.44 -20.41 3.11
N GLU A 198 4.57 -19.87 3.97
CA GLU A 198 3.23 -20.45 4.21
C GLU A 198 2.29 -20.33 3.00
N LEU A 199 2.44 -19.28 2.18
CA LEU A 199 1.71 -19.10 0.91
C LEU A 199 2.18 -20.10 -0.17
N ASP A 200 3.49 -20.24 -0.38
CA ASP A 200 4.08 -21.23 -1.29
C ASP A 200 3.74 -22.67 -0.85
N ASP A 201 3.77 -22.96 0.46
CA ASP A 201 3.40 -24.29 1.02
C ASP A 201 1.88 -24.56 0.99
N ALA A 202 1.04 -23.55 0.76
CA ALA A 202 -0.40 -23.68 0.57
C ALA A 202 -0.77 -23.94 -0.91
N ASP A 203 -0.04 -23.34 -1.86
CA ASP A 203 -0.15 -23.64 -3.30
C ASP A 203 0.58 -24.93 -3.69
N ALA A 204 1.51 -25.42 -2.86
CA ALA A 204 2.18 -26.72 -3.03
C ALA A 204 1.33 -27.95 -2.63
N LEU A 205 0.00 -27.81 -2.49
CA LEU A 205 -0.87 -28.99 -2.38
C LEU A 205 -0.85 -29.75 -3.72
N PRO A 206 -0.74 -31.09 -3.70
CA PRO A 206 -0.46 -31.85 -4.90
C PRO A 206 -1.61 -31.70 -5.89
N VAL A 207 -1.26 -31.34 -7.12
CA VAL A 207 -1.97 -31.78 -8.32
C VAL A 207 -2.16 -33.28 -8.14
N THR A 208 -3.34 -33.68 -7.68
CA THR A 208 -3.70 -35.08 -7.64
C THR A 208 -3.64 -35.53 -9.08
N ASN A 209 -2.72 -36.46 -9.36
CA ASN A 209 -2.66 -37.20 -10.61
C ASN A 209 -4.07 -37.71 -10.91
N VAL A 210 -4.80 -36.97 -11.76
CA VAL A 210 -5.94 -37.51 -12.47
C VAL A 210 -5.32 -38.52 -13.42
N GLN A 211 -5.36 -39.81 -13.04
CA GLN A 211 -5.14 -40.89 -13.98
C GLN A 211 -6.03 -40.61 -15.19
N PRO A 212 -5.49 -40.52 -16.42
CA PRO A 212 -6.34 -40.38 -17.58
C PRO A 212 -7.12 -41.68 -17.72
N PHE A 213 -8.44 -41.62 -17.58
CA PHE A 213 -9.34 -42.64 -18.11
C PHE A 213 -9.23 -42.60 -19.64
N GLY A 214 -8.18 -43.23 -20.16
CA GLY A 214 -7.99 -43.54 -21.56
C GLY A 214 -8.44 -44.98 -21.83
N HIS A 215 -9.74 -45.22 -21.93
CA HIS A 215 -10.21 -46.34 -22.74
C HIS A 215 -10.08 -45.92 -24.22
N SER A 216 -8.87 -46.06 -24.76
CA SER A 216 -8.68 -46.12 -26.20
C SER A 216 -9.26 -47.44 -26.71
N GLN A 217 -10.40 -47.37 -27.39
CA GLN A 217 -10.75 -48.40 -28.35
C GLN A 217 -9.64 -48.47 -29.40
N GLN A 218 -9.02 -49.64 -29.49
CA GLN A 218 -8.07 -49.98 -30.55
C GLN A 218 -8.82 -49.98 -31.89
N LEU A 219 -8.60 -48.95 -32.70
CA LEU A 219 -8.76 -49.08 -34.15
C LEU A 219 -7.49 -49.77 -34.67
N THR A 220 -7.62 -51.07 -34.95
CA THR A 220 -6.60 -51.87 -35.62
C THR A 220 -6.47 -51.40 -37.07
N SER A 221 -5.28 -50.93 -37.44
CA SER A 221 -4.84 -50.85 -38.84
C SER A 221 -3.71 -51.85 -39.05
N ALA A 222 -4.06 -53.13 -38.95
CA ALA A 222 -3.28 -54.25 -39.46
C ALA A 222 -4.25 -55.12 -40.26
N ASP A 223 -4.70 -54.57 -41.40
CA ASP A 223 -5.34 -55.29 -42.49
C ASP A 223 -5.07 -54.51 -43.79
N VAL A 224 -3.79 -54.45 -44.18
CA VAL A 224 -3.33 -54.42 -45.59
C VAL A 224 -1.93 -55.07 -45.64
N ALA A 225 -1.86 -56.21 -46.35
CA ALA A 225 -0.72 -57.11 -46.66
C ALA A 225 -0.37 -58.11 -45.53
N VAL A 226 -0.64 -59.42 -45.62
CA VAL A 226 -0.75 -60.39 -46.74
C VAL A 226 -1.90 -61.35 -46.49
#